data_AF-A0A497GAA6-F1
#
_entry.id   AF-A0A497GAA6-F1
#
_cell.length_a   1.000
_cell.length_b   1.000
_cell.length_c   1.000
_cell.angle_alpha   90.00
_cell.angle_beta   90.00
_cell.angle_gamma   90.00
#
_symmetry.space_group_name_H-M   'P 1'
#
loop_
_entity.id
_entity.type
_entity.pdbx_description
1 polymer ?
#
loop_
_entity_poly.entity_id
_entity_poly.type
_entity_poly.pdbx_seq_one_letter_code
_entity_poly.pdbx_strand_id
1 'polypeptide(L)'
;MSAARKFEEYERRLERGPARVSISGSGVYDGEILRVSGSARVEGDLMVSEVRASGSLTCVGSVKATLLRVSGSAKVAGDLKGGMVRASGSLSVGGNLSAEESLKISGGASIAGLVEGGEVRISGALRASSIKCRTLVANGSLRVGGDVECRSFELTAEGRSIIGGSLRAEEVVVRGGEARTVVRIGPLEISVSGRRKGFLRVGRVEGDKVDLEYVECEEVRAHRVRIGRGCRVTGNVYYVEEVEVDPAAVVKGQLVRVKGPHEGGCREGGDRS
;
A
#
# COMPACT_ATOMS: atom_id res chain seq x y z
N MET A 1 -23.46 41.63 8.50
CA MET A 1 -22.58 40.70 7.78
C MET A 1 -22.22 41.31 6.43
N SER A 2 -20.92 41.41 6.09
CA SER A 2 -20.42 42.05 4.87
C SER A 2 -20.77 41.24 3.60
N ALA A 3 -21.04 41.94 2.48
CA ALA A 3 -21.35 41.34 1.18
C ALA A 3 -20.26 40.38 0.68
N ALA A 4 -19.00 40.61 1.06
CA ALA A 4 -17.88 39.73 0.73
C ALA A 4 -18.03 38.32 1.33
N ARG A 5 -18.53 38.19 2.57
CA ARG A 5 -18.76 36.89 3.20
C ARG A 5 -19.90 36.11 2.57
N LYS A 6 -20.95 36.80 2.10
CA LYS A 6 -22.06 36.17 1.36
C LYS A 6 -21.63 35.66 -0.01
N PHE A 7 -20.68 36.34 -0.65
CA PHE A 7 -20.14 35.94 -1.95
C PHE A 7 -19.21 34.73 -1.82
N GLU A 8 -18.33 34.70 -0.81
CA GLU A 8 -17.52 33.52 -0.48
C GLU A 8 -18.36 32.31 -0.08
N GLU A 9 -19.43 32.49 0.71
CA GLU A 9 -20.37 31.40 1.04
C GLU A 9 -21.12 30.87 -0.19
N TYR A 10 -21.40 31.73 -1.17
CA TYR A 10 -22.09 31.37 -2.41
C TYR A 10 -21.16 30.58 -3.34
N GLU A 11 -19.92 31.03 -3.53
CA GLU A 11 -18.91 30.29 -4.32
C GLU A 11 -18.58 28.94 -3.69
N ARG A 12 -18.44 28.85 -2.35
CA ARG A 12 -18.27 27.57 -1.64
C ARG A 12 -19.44 26.60 -1.85
N ARG A 13 -20.67 27.10 -2.00
CA ARG A 13 -21.85 26.25 -2.29
C ARG A 13 -21.88 25.74 -3.72
N LEU A 14 -21.28 26.46 -4.67
CA LEU A 14 -21.17 26.06 -6.07
C LEU A 14 -20.05 25.04 -6.30
N GLU A 15 -18.91 25.18 -5.62
CA GLU A 15 -17.79 24.22 -5.73
C GLU A 15 -18.08 22.86 -5.09
N ARG A 16 -18.90 22.81 -4.04
CA ARG A 16 -19.09 21.58 -3.22
C ARG A 16 -19.95 20.50 -3.89
N GLY A 17 -20.68 20.81 -4.97
CA GLY A 17 -21.73 19.94 -5.50
C GLY A 17 -22.84 19.67 -4.47
N PRO A 18 -24.08 19.35 -4.85
CA PRO A 18 -25.13 19.06 -3.89
C PRO A 18 -24.97 17.62 -3.38
N ALA A 19 -23.90 17.32 -2.65
CA ALA A 19 -23.78 16.03 -1.98
C ALA A 19 -24.94 15.91 -0.98
N ARG A 20 -25.87 14.99 -1.24
CA ARG A 20 -27.00 14.78 -0.34
C ARG A 20 -26.56 13.82 0.75
N VAL A 21 -26.34 14.36 1.95
CA VAL A 21 -25.94 13.59 3.12
C VAL A 21 -27.18 13.21 3.91
N SER A 22 -27.48 11.92 3.99
CA SER A 22 -28.48 11.35 4.89
C SER A 22 -27.81 10.57 6.01
N ILE A 23 -28.08 10.94 7.25
CA ILE A 23 -27.53 10.28 8.44
C ILE A 23 -28.67 9.58 9.19
N SER A 24 -28.48 8.30 9.48
CA SER A 24 -29.36 7.49 10.32
C SER A 24 -28.63 7.13 11.61
N GLY A 25 -29.16 7.60 12.74
CA GLY A 25 -28.50 7.54 14.04
C GLY A 25 -27.75 8.85 14.36
N SER A 26 -26.70 8.77 15.18
CA SER A 26 -25.96 9.96 15.60
C SER A 26 -24.91 10.37 14.55
N GLY A 27 -24.97 11.62 14.11
CA GLY A 27 -23.97 12.23 13.26
C GLY A 27 -24.28 13.71 13.00
N VAL A 28 -23.27 14.43 12.52
CA VAL A 28 -23.33 15.88 12.26
C VAL A 28 -22.66 16.13 10.92
N TYR A 29 -23.30 16.94 10.09
CA TYR A 29 -22.73 17.48 8.87
C TYR A 29 -23.00 18.98 8.82
N ASP A 30 -21.94 19.80 8.77
CA ASP A 30 -22.03 21.27 8.74
C ASP A 30 -21.58 21.88 7.41
N GLY A 31 -21.30 21.04 6.40
CA GLY A 31 -20.77 21.45 5.11
C GLY A 31 -19.26 21.36 4.98
N GLU A 32 -18.50 21.37 6.09
CA GLU A 32 -17.04 21.26 6.11
C GLU A 32 -16.54 20.03 6.87
N ILE A 33 -17.34 19.53 7.81
CA ILE A 33 -17.02 18.41 8.67
C ILE A 33 -18.20 17.43 8.62
N LEU A 34 -17.89 16.17 8.35
CA LEU A 34 -18.83 15.06 8.43
C LEU A 34 -18.43 14.13 9.58
N ARG A 35 -19.25 14.03 10.62
CA ARG A 35 -19.08 13.07 11.73
C ARG A 35 -20.24 12.08 11.73
N VAL A 36 -19.93 10.79 11.76
CA VAL A 36 -20.91 9.71 11.68
C VAL A 36 -20.59 8.64 12.72
N SER A 37 -21.45 8.52 13.72
CA SER A 37 -21.39 7.41 14.70
C SER A 37 -22.36 6.28 14.36
N GLY A 38 -23.50 6.60 13.72
CA GLY A 38 -24.45 5.62 13.20
C GLY A 38 -24.13 5.19 11.77
N SER A 39 -25.06 5.43 10.86
CA SER A 39 -24.90 5.18 9.43
C SER A 39 -25.08 6.46 8.65
N ALA A 40 -24.25 6.71 7.65
CA ALA A 40 -24.43 7.82 6.73
C ALA A 40 -24.35 7.35 5.28
N ARG A 41 -25.23 7.88 4.46
CA ARG A 41 -25.21 7.75 3.02
C ARG A 41 -25.03 9.12 2.41
N VAL A 42 -24.10 9.22 1.47
CA VAL A 42 -23.83 10.43 0.69
C VAL A 42 -24.10 10.12 -0.77
N GLU A 43 -25.03 10.85 -1.37
CA GLU A 43 -25.32 10.79 -2.80
C GLU A 43 -24.62 11.95 -3.51
N GLY A 44 -23.80 11.63 -4.50
CA GLY A 44 -22.90 12.60 -5.17
C GLY A 44 -21.51 12.67 -4.52
N ASP A 45 -20.72 13.61 -5.01
CA ASP A 45 -19.33 13.80 -4.58
C ASP A 45 -19.26 14.61 -3.28
N LEU A 46 -18.49 14.13 -2.31
CA LEU A 46 -18.31 14.76 -1.00
C LEU A 46 -17.00 15.54 -0.97
N MET A 47 -17.09 16.87 -0.86
CA MET A 47 -15.92 17.74 -0.67
C MET A 47 -15.99 18.44 0.68
N VAL A 48 -15.13 18.01 1.61
CA VAL A 48 -15.14 18.46 3.01
C VAL A 48 -13.72 18.57 3.55
N SER A 49 -13.52 19.30 4.64
CA SER A 49 -12.22 19.38 5.31
C SER A 49 -11.94 18.12 6.13
N GLU A 50 -12.95 17.60 6.83
CA GLU A 50 -12.81 16.46 7.73
C GLU A 50 -13.96 15.45 7.62
N VAL A 51 -13.63 14.16 7.52
CA VAL A 51 -14.57 13.03 7.67
C VAL A 51 -14.15 12.19 8.87
N ARG A 52 -15.06 11.98 9.83
CA ARG A 52 -14.93 10.98 10.90
C ARG A 52 -16.09 10.02 10.86
N ALA A 53 -15.84 8.78 10.47
CA ALA A 53 -16.83 7.71 10.49
C ALA A 53 -16.46 6.64 11.51
N SER A 54 -17.09 6.69 12.68
CA SER A 54 -17.02 5.64 13.70
C SER A 54 -17.95 4.48 13.38
N GLY A 55 -19.07 4.75 12.71
CA GLY A 55 -20.02 3.73 12.25
C GLY A 55 -19.84 3.36 10.77
N SER A 56 -20.93 3.35 10.00
CA SER A 56 -20.91 3.00 8.58
C SER A 56 -21.09 4.23 7.69
N LEU A 57 -20.16 4.45 6.75
CA LEU A 57 -20.25 5.51 5.74
C LEU A 57 -20.33 4.89 4.35
N THR A 58 -21.34 5.26 3.56
CA THR A 58 -21.44 4.91 2.14
C THR A 58 -21.52 6.19 1.30
N CYS A 59 -20.56 6.41 0.42
CA CYS A 59 -20.59 7.47 -0.57
C CYS A 59 -20.76 6.84 -1.96
N VAL A 60 -21.80 7.26 -2.68
CA VAL A 60 -22.12 6.79 -4.05
C VAL A 60 -21.30 7.53 -5.10
N GLY A 61 -20.70 8.67 -4.75
CA GLY A 61 -19.73 9.38 -5.59
C GLY A 61 -18.30 9.23 -5.08
N SER A 62 -17.49 10.24 -5.38
CA SER A 62 -16.11 10.39 -4.92
C SER A 62 -16.04 11.18 -3.62
N VAL A 63 -14.98 10.98 -2.84
CA VAL A 63 -14.73 11.74 -1.61
C VAL A 63 -13.41 12.48 -1.74
N LYS A 64 -13.44 13.80 -1.53
CA LYS A 64 -12.25 14.63 -1.37
C LYS A 64 -12.24 15.23 0.04
N ALA A 65 -11.27 14.83 0.86
CA ALA A 65 -11.16 15.34 2.22
C ALA A 65 -9.72 15.54 2.68
N THR A 66 -9.42 16.67 3.34
CA THR A 66 -8.07 16.90 3.89
C THR A 66 -7.72 15.82 4.92
N LEU A 67 -8.67 15.50 5.81
CA LEU A 67 -8.53 14.44 6.81
C LEU A 67 -9.71 13.46 6.74
N LEU A 68 -9.43 12.18 6.52
CA LEU A 68 -10.42 11.11 6.59
C LEU A 68 -10.03 10.09 7.66
N ARG A 69 -10.90 9.88 8.65
CA ARG A 69 -10.76 8.87 9.70
C ARG A 69 -11.95 7.94 9.72
N VAL A 70 -11.70 6.64 9.54
CA VAL A 70 -12.71 5.59 9.56
C VAL A 70 -12.33 4.57 10.62
N SER A 71 -13.12 4.49 11.70
CA SER A 71 -12.96 3.44 12.71
C SER A 71 -13.89 2.25 12.44
N GLY A 72 -15.06 2.49 11.86
CA GLY A 72 -16.03 1.46 11.51
C GLY A 72 -15.82 0.93 10.09
N SER A 73 -16.80 1.18 9.21
CA SER A 73 -16.74 0.77 7.80
C SER A 73 -17.01 1.94 6.89
N ALA A 74 -16.22 2.10 5.83
CA ALA A 74 -16.45 3.10 4.80
C ALA A 74 -16.43 2.45 3.41
N LYS A 75 -17.42 2.78 2.60
CA LYS A 75 -17.51 2.42 1.18
C LYS A 75 -17.63 3.68 0.35
N VAL A 76 -16.70 3.88 -0.58
CA VAL A 76 -16.70 4.96 -1.57
C VAL A 76 -16.80 4.30 -2.93
N ALA A 77 -17.83 4.60 -3.71
CA ALA A 77 -18.03 3.98 -5.01
C ALA A 77 -17.07 4.56 -6.07
N GLY A 78 -16.78 5.86 -6.00
CA GLY A 78 -15.81 6.53 -6.86
C GLY A 78 -14.41 6.57 -6.26
N ASP A 79 -13.71 7.67 -6.53
CA ASP A 79 -12.35 7.92 -6.06
C ASP A 79 -12.35 8.46 -4.62
N LEU A 80 -11.28 8.16 -3.89
CA LEU A 80 -11.00 8.73 -2.58
C LEU A 80 -9.70 9.54 -2.64
N LYS A 81 -9.80 10.87 -2.52
CA LYS A 81 -8.66 11.77 -2.44
C LYS A 81 -8.58 12.41 -1.06
N GLY A 82 -7.41 12.41 -0.44
CA GLY A 82 -7.18 13.16 0.78
C GLY A 82 -5.74 13.49 1.10
N GLY A 83 -5.52 14.36 2.09
CA GLY A 83 -4.19 14.63 2.62
C GLY A 83 -3.75 13.49 3.54
N MET A 84 -4.54 13.27 4.60
CA MET A 84 -4.33 12.19 5.57
C MET A 84 -5.54 11.26 5.62
N VAL A 85 -5.31 9.98 5.29
CA VAL A 85 -6.33 8.94 5.31
C VAL A 85 -5.97 7.89 6.36
N ARG A 86 -6.82 7.69 7.37
CA ARG A 86 -6.66 6.67 8.39
C ARG A 86 -7.90 5.77 8.46
N ALA A 87 -7.73 4.49 8.21
CA ALA A 87 -8.78 3.49 8.32
C ALA A 87 -8.36 2.41 9.32
N SER A 88 -8.96 2.40 10.51
CA SER A 88 -8.75 1.35 11.51
C SER A 88 -9.66 0.14 11.27
N GLY A 89 -10.81 0.33 10.64
CA GLY A 89 -11.76 -0.73 10.31
C GLY A 89 -11.69 -1.18 8.85
N SER A 90 -12.84 -1.23 8.18
CA SER A 90 -12.92 -1.65 6.77
C SER A 90 -13.06 -0.45 5.82
N LEU A 91 -12.22 -0.38 4.79
CA LEU A 91 -12.29 0.63 3.74
C LEU A 91 -12.45 -0.04 2.36
N SER A 92 -13.49 0.34 1.62
CA SER A 92 -13.69 -0.07 0.24
C SER A 92 -13.77 1.16 -0.66
N VAL A 93 -12.93 1.20 -1.69
CA VAL A 93 -12.90 2.27 -2.69
C VAL A 93 -13.05 1.62 -4.06
N GLY A 94 -14.08 2.03 -4.81
CA GLY A 94 -14.39 1.49 -6.14
C GLY A 94 -13.54 2.09 -7.26
N GLY A 95 -12.89 3.22 -7.02
CA GLY A 95 -11.90 3.84 -7.90
C GLY A 95 -10.48 3.83 -7.32
N ASN A 96 -9.78 4.93 -7.53
CA ASN A 96 -8.43 5.19 -7.05
C ASN A 96 -8.45 5.77 -5.62
N LEU A 97 -7.37 5.53 -4.87
CA LEU A 97 -7.14 6.14 -3.56
C LEU A 97 -5.86 6.97 -3.62
N SER A 98 -5.96 8.29 -3.44
CA SER A 98 -4.83 9.21 -3.38
C SER A 98 -4.71 9.84 -2.00
N ALA A 99 -3.57 9.65 -1.33
CA ALA A 99 -3.25 10.19 -0.02
C ALA A 99 -1.95 11.02 -0.08
N GLU A 100 -2.07 12.35 -0.19
CA GLU A 100 -0.93 13.23 -0.49
C GLU A 100 0.17 13.16 0.60
N GLU A 101 -0.22 13.12 1.87
CA GLU A 101 0.72 13.05 3.00
C GLU A 101 0.89 11.61 3.51
N SER A 102 -0.18 11.03 4.04
CA SER A 102 -0.11 9.70 4.67
C SER A 102 -1.40 8.89 4.56
N LEU A 103 -1.23 7.60 4.28
CA LEU A 103 -2.26 6.57 4.30
C LEU A 103 -1.91 5.56 5.39
N LYS A 104 -2.81 5.38 6.37
CA LYS A 104 -2.67 4.39 7.45
C LYS A 104 -3.87 3.47 7.49
N ILE A 105 -3.67 2.19 7.20
CA ILE A 105 -4.73 1.17 7.25
C ILE A 105 -4.35 0.15 8.31
N SER A 106 -5.13 0.04 9.38
CA SER A 106 -4.90 -0.95 10.45
C SER A 106 -5.90 -2.12 10.42
N GLY A 107 -6.86 -2.10 9.50
CA GLY A 107 -7.85 -3.15 9.31
C GLY A 107 -7.76 -3.77 7.93
N GLY A 108 -8.89 -3.81 7.23
CA GLY A 108 -8.99 -4.31 5.86
C GLY A 108 -9.27 -3.18 4.88
N ALA A 109 -8.51 -3.13 3.78
CA ALA A 109 -8.77 -2.21 2.70
C ALA A 109 -8.84 -2.91 1.34
N SER A 110 -9.86 -2.57 0.55
CA SER A 110 -10.04 -3.04 -0.83
C SER A 110 -10.23 -1.85 -1.75
N ILE A 111 -9.18 -1.53 -2.49
CA ILE A 111 -9.15 -0.45 -3.49
C ILE A 111 -9.18 -1.15 -4.85
N ALA A 112 -10.14 -0.80 -5.69
CA ALA A 112 -10.25 -1.40 -7.02
C ALA A 112 -9.19 -0.85 -7.98
N GLY A 113 -8.80 0.41 -7.82
CA GLY A 113 -7.82 1.09 -8.67
C GLY A 113 -6.42 1.20 -8.06
N LEU A 114 -5.74 2.29 -8.44
CA LEU A 114 -4.40 2.66 -8.00
C LEU A 114 -4.44 3.27 -6.60
N VAL A 115 -3.46 2.89 -5.77
CA VAL A 115 -3.16 3.57 -4.49
C VAL A 115 -1.97 4.48 -4.70
N GLU A 116 -2.17 5.79 -4.57
CA GLU A 116 -1.11 6.79 -4.64
C GLU A 116 -0.90 7.47 -3.30
N GLY A 117 0.35 7.76 -2.94
CA GLY A 117 0.59 8.63 -1.80
C GLY A 117 2.04 8.84 -1.40
N GLY A 118 2.24 9.73 -0.43
CA GLY A 118 3.57 9.94 0.17
C GLY A 118 4.00 8.71 0.95
N GLU A 119 3.37 8.50 2.10
CA GLU A 119 3.70 7.42 3.03
C GLU A 119 2.50 6.49 3.25
N VAL A 120 2.64 5.22 2.85
CA VAL A 120 1.60 4.20 2.97
C VAL A 120 2.01 3.18 4.03
N ARG A 121 1.25 3.12 5.13
CA ARG A 121 1.41 2.13 6.19
C ARG A 121 0.19 1.22 6.28
N ILE A 122 0.42 -0.07 6.16
CA ILE A 122 -0.59 -1.12 6.28
C ILE A 122 -0.22 -2.01 7.46
N SER A 123 -1.18 -2.24 8.35
CA SER A 123 -1.11 -3.20 9.44
C SER A 123 -2.39 -4.04 9.38
N GLY A 124 -2.44 -5.06 8.54
CA GLY A 124 -3.66 -5.81 8.26
C GLY A 124 -3.70 -6.39 6.86
N ALA A 125 -4.77 -6.12 6.11
CA ALA A 125 -4.95 -6.62 4.76
C ALA A 125 -5.21 -5.50 3.76
N LEU A 126 -4.39 -5.41 2.71
CA LEU A 126 -4.62 -4.50 1.58
C LEU A 126 -4.82 -5.31 0.29
N ARG A 127 -5.88 -4.98 -0.45
CA ARG A 127 -6.05 -5.33 -1.86
C ARG A 127 -6.09 -4.05 -2.69
N ALA A 128 -5.27 -3.99 -3.74
CA ALA A 128 -5.20 -2.89 -4.69
C ALA A 128 -4.96 -3.41 -6.12
N SER A 129 -5.27 -2.62 -7.15
CA SER A 129 -4.81 -2.94 -8.51
C SER A 129 -3.31 -2.71 -8.62
N SER A 130 -2.86 -1.51 -8.27
CA SER A 130 -1.45 -1.10 -8.32
C SER A 130 -1.16 -0.15 -7.16
N ILE A 131 0.12 0.03 -6.82
CA ILE A 131 0.54 0.97 -5.77
C ILE A 131 1.69 1.83 -6.29
N LYS A 132 1.59 3.15 -6.10
CA LYS A 132 2.64 4.11 -6.39
C LYS A 132 2.83 5.06 -5.22
N CYS A 133 3.94 4.96 -4.50
CA CYS A 133 4.17 5.82 -3.34
C CYS A 133 5.63 6.11 -3.08
N ARG A 134 5.96 7.01 -2.15
CA ARG A 134 7.36 7.20 -1.74
C ARG A 134 7.83 6.06 -0.86
N THR A 135 7.05 5.74 0.17
CA THR A 135 7.37 4.71 1.15
C THR A 135 6.16 3.81 1.39
N LEU A 136 6.35 2.50 1.26
CA LEU A 136 5.36 1.49 1.57
C LEU A 136 5.87 0.59 2.69
N VAL A 137 5.20 0.62 3.84
CA VAL A 137 5.45 -0.31 4.95
C VAL A 137 4.20 -1.14 5.18
N ALA A 138 4.27 -2.43 4.91
CA ALA A 138 3.15 -3.35 5.05
C ALA A 138 3.47 -4.45 6.07
N ASN A 139 2.62 -4.60 7.06
CA ASN A 139 2.62 -5.70 8.03
C ASN A 139 1.31 -6.46 7.86
N GLY A 140 1.36 -7.75 7.56
CA GLY A 140 0.18 -8.58 7.34
C GLY A 140 0.12 -9.18 5.94
N SER A 141 -0.97 -8.91 5.19
CA SER A 141 -1.18 -9.43 3.84
C SER A 141 -1.35 -8.31 2.81
N LEU A 142 -0.57 -8.40 1.72
CA LEU A 142 -0.58 -7.44 0.62
C LEU A 142 -0.93 -8.16 -0.68
N ARG A 143 -2.04 -7.77 -1.33
CA ARG A 143 -2.44 -8.30 -2.64
C ARG A 143 -2.55 -7.18 -3.65
N VAL A 144 -1.64 -7.17 -4.61
CA VAL A 144 -1.60 -6.18 -5.70
C VAL A 144 -1.72 -6.92 -7.01
N GLY A 145 -2.66 -6.51 -7.87
CA GLY A 145 -2.90 -7.17 -9.15
C GLY A 145 -1.80 -6.91 -10.19
N GLY A 146 -1.27 -5.69 -10.21
CA GLY A 146 -0.23 -5.22 -11.12
C GLY A 146 1.04 -4.83 -10.37
N ASP A 147 1.61 -3.70 -10.77
CA ASP A 147 2.91 -3.23 -10.27
C ASP A 147 2.83 -2.48 -8.93
N VAL A 148 3.95 -2.54 -8.21
CA VAL A 148 4.25 -1.71 -7.04
C VAL A 148 5.49 -0.89 -7.35
N GLU A 149 5.36 0.43 -7.32
CA GLU A 149 6.44 1.39 -7.54
C GLU A 149 6.61 2.26 -6.31
N CYS A 150 7.78 2.20 -5.67
CA CYS A 150 8.10 3.13 -4.59
C CYS A 150 9.59 3.45 -4.49
N ARG A 151 9.99 4.29 -3.53
CA ARG A 151 11.42 4.45 -3.20
C ARG A 151 11.85 3.41 -2.18
N SER A 152 11.05 3.23 -1.13
CA SER A 152 11.30 2.23 -0.09
C SER A 152 10.10 1.30 0.06
N PHE A 153 10.35 0.00 -0.01
CA PHE A 153 9.39 -1.07 0.18
C PHE A 153 9.82 -1.94 1.36
N GLU A 154 8.98 -2.01 2.39
CA GLU A 154 9.14 -2.92 3.51
C GLU A 154 7.88 -3.76 3.69
N LEU A 155 8.04 -5.08 3.62
CA LEU A 155 6.95 -6.03 3.86
C LEU A 155 7.34 -7.02 4.95
N THR A 156 6.60 -7.00 6.06
CA THR A 156 6.55 -8.09 7.04
C THR A 156 5.31 -8.94 6.75
N ALA A 157 5.50 -10.03 6.02
CA ALA A 157 4.43 -10.94 5.65
C ALA A 157 4.04 -11.80 6.85
N GLU A 158 2.81 -11.64 7.34
CA GLU A 158 2.20 -12.52 8.36
C GLU A 158 1.24 -13.54 7.73
N GLY A 159 1.02 -13.43 6.42
CA GLY A 159 0.24 -14.34 5.61
C GLY A 159 0.68 -14.32 4.14
N ARG A 160 -0.16 -14.86 3.27
CA ARG A 160 0.09 -14.89 1.83
C ARG A 160 -0.05 -13.49 1.23
N SER A 161 1.06 -12.97 0.70
CA SER A 161 1.13 -11.74 -0.09
C SER A 161 1.43 -12.07 -1.55
N ILE A 162 0.83 -11.32 -2.47
CA ILE A 162 0.94 -11.51 -3.92
C ILE A 162 1.05 -10.15 -4.59
N ILE A 163 2.06 -9.97 -5.43
CA ILE A 163 2.17 -8.88 -6.39
C ILE A 163 2.14 -9.54 -7.77
N GLY A 164 1.07 -9.31 -8.54
CA GLY A 164 0.87 -9.95 -9.84
C GLY A 164 1.81 -9.42 -10.91
N GLY A 165 2.27 -8.17 -10.79
CA GLY A 165 3.26 -7.57 -11.67
C GLY A 165 4.67 -7.58 -11.06
N SER A 166 5.31 -6.43 -11.18
CA SER A 166 6.68 -6.18 -10.75
C SER A 166 6.74 -5.27 -9.53
N LEU A 167 7.76 -5.49 -8.71
CA LEU A 167 8.10 -4.65 -7.56
C LEU A 167 9.35 -3.85 -7.91
N ARG A 168 9.19 -2.52 -8.06
CA ARG A 168 10.28 -1.57 -8.31
C ARG A 168 10.45 -0.64 -7.12
N ALA A 169 11.61 -0.69 -6.46
CA ALA A 169 11.97 0.30 -5.44
C ALA A 169 13.48 0.46 -5.27
N GLU A 170 13.96 1.63 -4.85
CA GLU A 170 15.38 1.83 -4.52
C GLU A 170 15.82 0.85 -3.43
N GLU A 171 15.00 0.72 -2.38
CA GLU A 171 15.19 -0.27 -1.31
C GLU A 171 14.01 -1.22 -1.22
N VAL A 172 14.29 -2.52 -1.25
CA VAL A 172 13.32 -3.60 -1.06
C VAL A 172 13.73 -4.47 0.11
N VAL A 173 12.90 -4.52 1.15
CA VAL A 173 13.07 -5.41 2.29
C VAL A 173 11.81 -6.24 2.46
N VAL A 174 11.97 -7.56 2.37
CA VAL A 174 10.89 -8.51 2.63
C VAL A 174 11.29 -9.47 3.74
N ARG A 175 10.41 -9.57 4.73
CA ARG A 175 10.52 -10.49 5.85
C ARG A 175 9.26 -11.36 5.86
N GLY A 176 9.45 -12.66 5.75
CA GLY A 176 8.38 -13.64 5.95
C GLY A 176 8.81 -14.71 6.96
N GLY A 177 8.01 -15.77 7.06
CA GLY A 177 8.30 -16.83 8.00
C GLY A 177 7.15 -17.79 8.22
N GLU A 178 7.43 -18.88 8.93
CA GLU A 178 6.40 -19.78 9.42
C GLU A 178 5.99 -19.35 10.82
N ALA A 179 4.81 -18.75 10.97
CA ALA A 179 4.25 -18.50 12.29
C ALA A 179 3.56 -19.78 12.79
N ARG A 180 3.99 -20.28 13.96
CA ARG A 180 3.25 -21.30 14.72
C ARG A 180 2.27 -20.58 15.64
N THR A 181 0.98 -20.70 15.36
CA THR A 181 -0.06 -20.27 16.30
C THR A 181 -0.29 -21.38 17.32
N VAL A 182 -0.12 -21.07 18.61
CA VAL A 182 -0.53 -21.95 19.71
C VAL A 182 -1.82 -21.37 20.30
N VAL A 183 -2.89 -22.15 20.32
CA VAL A 183 -4.19 -21.71 20.86
C VAL A 183 -4.42 -22.44 22.19
N ARG A 184 -4.41 -21.72 23.31
CA ARG A 184 -4.77 -22.28 24.61
C ARG A 184 -6.30 -22.27 24.77
N ILE A 185 -6.92 -23.41 25.05
CA ILE A 185 -8.34 -23.51 25.39
C ILE A 185 -8.44 -24.17 26.77
N GLY A 186 -8.66 -23.36 27.81
CA GLY A 186 -8.71 -23.85 29.21
C GLY A 186 -7.37 -24.43 29.69
N PRO A 187 -7.37 -25.46 30.56
CA PRO A 187 -6.13 -26.11 31.02
C PRO A 187 -5.46 -26.99 29.95
N LEU A 188 -6.04 -27.12 28.75
CA LEU A 188 -5.44 -27.85 27.63
C LEU A 188 -4.72 -26.88 26.67
N GLU A 189 -3.41 -27.07 26.54
CA GLU A 189 -2.62 -26.46 25.47
C GLU A 189 -2.85 -27.24 24.17
N ILE A 190 -3.80 -26.79 23.34
CA ILE A 190 -4.00 -27.37 22.01
C ILE A 190 -3.13 -26.60 21.01
N SER A 191 -2.03 -27.21 20.58
CA SER A 191 -1.26 -26.72 19.44
C SER A 191 -2.05 -26.91 18.14
N VAL A 192 -2.99 -26.02 17.84
CA VAL A 192 -3.67 -25.98 16.53
C VAL A 192 -2.67 -25.45 15.51
N SER A 193 -1.98 -26.37 14.83
CA SER A 193 -0.93 -26.10 13.85
C SER A 193 -1.45 -25.48 12.55
N GLY A 194 -2.13 -24.34 12.63
CA GLY A 194 -2.32 -23.45 11.49
C GLY A 194 -0.98 -22.81 11.13
N ARG A 195 -0.17 -23.47 10.28
CA ARG A 195 1.05 -22.87 9.73
C ARG A 195 0.65 -21.70 8.83
N ARG A 196 0.52 -20.49 9.39
CA ARG A 196 0.46 -19.28 8.56
C ARG A 196 1.88 -19.00 8.10
N LYS A 197 2.18 -19.44 6.88
CA LYS A 197 3.38 -19.03 6.18
C LYS A 197 3.17 -17.61 5.69
N GLY A 198 3.90 -16.67 6.26
CA GLY A 198 4.17 -15.38 5.69
C GLY A 198 5.08 -15.55 4.49
N PHE A 199 4.57 -15.28 3.29
CA PHE A 199 5.37 -15.35 2.07
C PHE A 199 4.89 -14.32 1.06
N LEU A 200 5.80 -13.87 0.21
CA LEU A 200 5.50 -13.00 -0.93
C LEU A 200 5.70 -13.78 -2.22
N ARG A 201 4.72 -13.74 -3.12
CA ARG A 201 4.92 -14.13 -4.52
C ARG A 201 4.90 -12.87 -5.39
N VAL A 202 5.91 -12.72 -6.23
CA VAL A 202 6.05 -11.58 -7.15
C VAL A 202 6.72 -12.04 -8.43
N GLY A 203 6.36 -11.50 -9.59
CA GLY A 203 7.03 -11.89 -10.84
C GLY A 203 8.48 -11.44 -10.84
N ARG A 204 8.70 -10.14 -10.66
CA ARG A 204 10.01 -9.51 -10.80
C ARG A 204 10.27 -8.51 -9.68
N VAL A 205 11.49 -8.51 -9.16
CA VAL A 205 11.95 -7.54 -8.16
C VAL A 205 13.11 -6.74 -8.73
N GLU A 206 12.98 -5.42 -8.75
CA GLU A 206 14.01 -4.50 -9.21
C GLU A 206 14.29 -3.42 -8.16
N GLY A 207 15.57 -3.11 -7.94
CA GLY A 207 15.96 -2.05 -7.02
C GLY A 207 17.45 -1.78 -6.91
N ASP A 208 17.87 -0.90 -6.01
CA ASP A 208 19.30 -0.70 -5.74
C ASP A 208 19.76 -1.70 -4.68
N LYS A 209 19.00 -1.81 -3.59
CA LYS A 209 19.25 -2.75 -2.49
C LYS A 209 18.05 -3.67 -2.29
N VAL A 210 18.25 -4.97 -2.46
CA VAL A 210 17.20 -5.97 -2.34
C VAL A 210 17.58 -7.00 -1.29
N ASP A 211 16.76 -7.13 -0.24
CA ASP A 211 16.91 -8.13 0.83
C ASP A 211 15.58 -8.90 1.01
N LEU A 212 15.59 -10.19 0.68
CA LEU A 212 14.40 -11.02 0.57
C LEU A 212 14.47 -12.22 1.52
N GLU A 213 13.42 -12.42 2.34
CA GLU A 213 13.18 -13.68 3.06
C GLU A 213 11.78 -14.21 2.74
N TYR A 214 11.66 -15.52 2.49
CA TYR A 214 10.40 -16.18 2.13
C TYR A 214 9.68 -15.58 0.92
N VAL A 215 10.44 -15.33 -0.16
CA VAL A 215 9.93 -14.78 -1.42
C VAL A 215 10.02 -15.80 -2.55
N GLU A 216 8.95 -15.93 -3.31
CA GLU A 216 8.93 -16.66 -4.57
C GLU A 216 8.88 -15.67 -5.73
N CYS A 217 9.92 -15.65 -6.56
CA CYS A 217 10.00 -14.78 -7.73
C CYS A 217 10.64 -15.42 -8.95
N GLU A 218 10.44 -14.82 -10.12
CA GLU A 218 11.00 -15.28 -11.38
C GLU A 218 12.35 -14.63 -11.65
N GLU A 219 12.49 -13.34 -11.34
CA GLU A 219 13.73 -12.60 -11.61
C GLU A 219 13.99 -11.53 -10.55
N VAL A 220 15.26 -11.35 -10.20
CA VAL A 220 15.72 -10.25 -9.33
C VAL A 220 16.79 -9.46 -10.07
N ARG A 221 16.68 -8.13 -10.09
CA ARG A 221 17.71 -7.22 -10.61
C ARG A 221 18.03 -6.15 -9.58
N ALA A 222 19.27 -6.09 -9.08
CA ALA A 222 19.65 -4.99 -8.21
C ALA A 222 21.13 -4.61 -8.26
N HIS A 223 21.53 -3.52 -7.60
CA HIS A 223 22.95 -3.25 -7.39
C HIS A 223 23.53 -4.22 -6.34
N ARG A 224 22.81 -4.41 -5.23
CA ARG A 224 23.14 -5.33 -4.14
C ARG A 224 21.97 -6.25 -3.84
N VAL A 225 22.21 -7.56 -3.82
CA VAL A 225 21.17 -8.56 -3.62
C VAL A 225 21.51 -9.46 -2.44
N ARG A 226 20.54 -9.63 -1.53
CA ARG A 226 20.56 -10.64 -0.49
C ARG A 226 19.32 -11.54 -0.62
N ILE A 227 19.54 -12.78 -1.04
CA ILE A 227 18.52 -13.83 -1.09
C ILE A 227 18.61 -14.64 0.20
N GLY A 228 17.81 -14.26 1.19
CA GLY A 228 17.70 -14.94 2.47
C GLY A 228 16.92 -16.26 2.41
N ARG A 229 16.87 -16.94 3.56
CA ARG A 229 16.18 -18.23 3.76
C ARG A 229 14.74 -18.24 3.22
N GLY A 230 14.30 -19.42 2.78
CA GLY A 230 12.93 -19.65 2.33
C GLY A 230 12.59 -18.99 0.99
N CYS A 231 13.55 -18.32 0.34
CA CYS A 231 13.38 -17.77 -0.98
C CYS A 231 13.50 -18.85 -2.07
N ARG A 232 12.72 -18.67 -3.13
CA ARG A 232 12.78 -19.48 -4.35
C ARG A 232 12.76 -18.58 -5.57
N VAL A 233 13.90 -18.48 -6.25
CA VAL A 233 14.04 -17.73 -7.51
C VAL A 233 14.07 -18.75 -8.66
N THR A 234 13.08 -18.69 -9.56
CA THR A 234 12.98 -19.65 -10.67
C THR A 234 13.86 -19.29 -11.87
N GLY A 235 14.16 -18.01 -12.07
CA GLY A 235 15.05 -17.51 -13.12
C GLY A 235 16.34 -16.91 -12.56
N ASN A 236 16.85 -15.89 -13.24
CA ASN A 236 18.17 -15.32 -12.98
C ASN A 236 18.14 -14.22 -11.91
N VAL A 237 19.29 -14.05 -11.24
CA VAL A 237 19.57 -12.93 -10.35
C VAL A 237 20.65 -12.08 -10.99
N TYR A 238 20.30 -10.85 -11.36
CA TYR A 238 21.22 -9.88 -11.94
C TYR A 238 21.70 -8.91 -10.86
N TYR A 239 23.02 -8.77 -10.71
CA TYR A 239 23.62 -7.92 -9.69
C TYR A 239 24.82 -7.11 -10.20
N VAL A 240 25.14 -5.98 -9.59
CA VAL A 240 26.29 -5.13 -9.99
C VAL A 240 27.47 -5.31 -9.04
N GLU A 241 27.23 -5.10 -7.74
CA GLU A 241 28.27 -5.06 -6.71
C GLU A 241 28.40 -6.42 -6.02
N GLU A 242 27.37 -6.83 -5.27
CA GLU A 242 27.40 -8.02 -4.43
C GLU A 242 26.11 -8.82 -4.51
N VAL A 243 26.26 -10.13 -4.32
CA VAL A 243 25.14 -11.07 -4.17
C VAL A 243 25.46 -12.03 -3.03
N GLU A 244 24.54 -12.12 -2.08
CA GLU A 244 24.57 -13.10 -1.00
C GLU A 244 23.36 -14.02 -1.13
N VAL A 245 23.59 -15.33 -1.03
CA VAL A 245 22.54 -16.34 -1.09
C VAL A 245 22.65 -17.25 0.12
N ASP A 246 21.58 -17.31 0.91
CA ASP A 246 21.47 -18.22 2.05
C ASP A 246 21.47 -19.68 1.58
N PRO A 247 22.16 -20.61 2.25
CA PRO A 247 22.18 -22.03 1.86
C PRO A 247 20.79 -22.71 1.81
N ALA A 248 19.80 -22.17 2.52
CA ALA A 248 18.42 -22.66 2.49
C ALA A 248 17.56 -22.00 1.39
N ALA A 249 18.09 -21.04 0.64
CA ALA A 249 17.43 -20.46 -0.52
C ALA A 249 17.65 -21.32 -1.77
N VAL A 250 16.67 -21.32 -2.67
CA VAL A 250 16.74 -22.06 -3.94
C VAL A 250 16.75 -21.08 -5.10
N VAL A 251 17.88 -21.00 -5.81
CA VAL A 251 18.01 -20.25 -7.06
C VAL A 251 18.19 -21.26 -8.19
N LYS A 252 17.23 -21.33 -9.11
CA LYS A 252 17.28 -22.26 -10.25
C LYS A 252 18.05 -21.71 -11.45
N GLY A 253 18.04 -20.40 -11.65
CA GLY A 253 18.79 -19.74 -12.71
C GLY A 253 20.22 -19.41 -12.32
N GLN A 254 20.83 -18.50 -13.06
CA GLN A 254 22.21 -18.08 -12.86
C GLN A 254 22.30 -16.80 -12.03
N LEU A 255 23.40 -16.66 -11.29
CA LEU A 255 23.83 -15.38 -10.73
C LEU A 255 24.64 -14.66 -11.82
N VAL A 256 24.11 -13.56 -12.34
CA VAL A 256 24.69 -12.83 -13.48
C VAL A 256 25.16 -11.47 -13.01
N ARG A 257 26.48 -11.27 -12.98
CA ARG A 257 27.05 -9.95 -12.72
C ARG A 257 26.94 -9.07 -13.96
N VAL A 258 26.33 -7.90 -13.84
CA VAL A 258 26.19 -6.91 -14.91
C VAL A 258 27.09 -5.71 -14.66
N LYS A 259 27.65 -5.13 -15.72
CA LYS A 259 28.44 -3.89 -15.61
C LYS A 259 27.50 -2.73 -15.29
N GLY A 260 27.82 -1.98 -14.24
CA GLY A 260 27.07 -0.79 -13.86
C GLY A 260 27.14 0.30 -14.96
N PRO A 261 26.20 1.25 -14.96
CA PRO A 261 26.16 2.32 -15.97
C PRO A 261 27.40 3.24 -16.01
N HIS A 262 28.33 3.12 -15.05
CA HIS A 262 29.52 3.98 -14.94
C HIS A 262 30.84 3.40 -15.49
N GLU A 263 30.86 2.18 -16.04
CA GLU A 263 32.10 1.60 -16.61
C GLU A 263 32.28 1.85 -18.12
N GLY A 264 31.73 2.96 -18.64
CA GLY A 264 31.68 3.27 -20.08
C GLY A 264 32.39 4.53 -20.54
N GLY A 265 33.32 5.10 -19.75
CA GLY A 265 33.86 6.45 -20.02
C GLY A 265 35.34 6.64 -19.67
N CYS A 266 36.23 5.99 -20.41
CA CYS A 266 37.57 6.51 -20.69
C CYS A 266 38.05 5.88 -22.01
N ARG A 267 37.66 6.48 -23.14
CA ARG A 267 38.40 6.28 -24.38
C ARG A 267 39.67 7.11 -24.27
N GLU A 268 40.80 6.42 -24.34
CA GLU A 268 42.15 6.98 -24.40
C GLU A 268 42.21 8.05 -25.50
N GLY A 269 42.39 9.30 -25.09
CA GLY A 269 42.86 10.37 -25.96
C GLY A 269 44.38 10.27 -26.05
N GLY A 270 44.87 9.36 -26.89
CA GLY A 270 46.28 9.25 -27.25
C GLY A 270 46.42 9.30 -28.76
N ASP A 271 46.51 10.50 -29.32
CA ASP A 271 47.51 10.86 -30.34
C ASP A 271 47.26 12.27 -30.87
N ARG A 272 48.24 13.16 -30.65
CA ARG A 272 48.76 14.15 -31.62
C ARG A 272 49.61 15.20 -30.89
N SER A 273 50.92 14.97 -30.89
CA SER A 273 51.96 15.90 -31.39
C SER A 273 53.34 15.35 -31.02
#